data_AF-A0A164BLW8-F1
#
_entry.id   AF-A0A164BLW8-F1
#
_cell.length_a   1.000
_cell.length_b   1.000
_cell.length_c   1.000
_cell.angle_alpha   90.00
_cell.angle_beta   90.00
_cell.angle_gamma   90.00
#
_symmetry.space_group_name_H-M   'P 1'
#
loop_
_entity.id
_entity.type
_entity.pdbx_description
1 polymer ?
#
loop_
_entity_poly.entity_id
_entity_poly.type
_entity_poly.pdbx_seq_one_letter_code
_entity_poly.pdbx_strand_id
1 'polypeptide(L)'
;MTRLATPALRTFQSLWAMEDLPTAAAPWTLEEQIGLLVQAGYAGVAVDLGARRAPTAEALALALAGSGLERMVFTFAGTTAALDEALDYAARIEARDMVLCASVYPDEPREAADLVAGWHARAAAAGVHLELETHRNTLTNDLRFTRRLVDELDPAVRLAIDLSHYIVGAEIPAEPTAEIEEKIAAILSRAGSLQGRIASRCQVQIPLHHEGSQPWIALTRRWWRDGFAHLLAAREGAAREEPVTFVTELGTTPYALVDADGVELSDRWAEARQLIEWAEADLAAAARTVPLPA
;
A
#
# COMPACT_ATOMS: atom_id res chain seq x y z
N MET A 1 -12.07 -25.91 -17.69
CA MET A 1 -12.44 -24.59 -17.14
C MET A 1 -11.32 -23.63 -17.51
N THR A 2 -11.62 -22.63 -18.35
CA THR A 2 -10.65 -21.61 -18.75
C THR A 2 -10.37 -20.70 -17.54
N ARG A 3 -9.10 -20.42 -17.24
CA ARG A 3 -8.67 -19.60 -16.09
C ARG A 3 -8.35 -18.18 -16.57
N LEU A 4 -8.42 -17.20 -15.66
CA LEU A 4 -8.05 -15.81 -15.97
C LEU A 4 -6.57 -15.75 -16.39
N ALA A 5 -6.25 -14.99 -17.43
CA ALA A 5 -4.87 -14.60 -17.69
C ALA A 5 -4.35 -13.76 -16.52
N THR A 6 -3.09 -13.93 -16.15
CA THR A 6 -2.50 -13.15 -15.06
C THR A 6 -2.27 -11.71 -15.55
N PRO A 7 -2.90 -10.69 -14.96
CA PRO A 7 -2.60 -9.30 -15.31
C PRO A 7 -1.20 -8.91 -14.84
N ALA A 8 -0.66 -7.84 -15.43
CA ALA A 8 0.64 -7.30 -15.01
C ALA A 8 0.56 -6.73 -13.58
N LEU A 9 1.68 -6.81 -12.85
CA LEU A 9 1.84 -6.11 -11.59
C LEU A 9 2.37 -4.70 -11.88
N ARG A 10 1.60 -3.66 -11.52
CA ARG A 10 1.99 -2.25 -11.60
C ARG A 10 2.70 -1.88 -10.30
N THR A 11 4.02 -1.86 -10.31
CA THR A 11 4.83 -1.71 -9.08
C THR A 11 5.19 -0.25 -8.80
N PHE A 12 4.98 0.16 -7.55
CA PHE A 12 5.37 1.48 -7.05
C PHE A 12 6.39 1.32 -5.92
N GLN A 13 7.35 2.25 -5.88
CA GLN A 13 8.24 2.42 -4.75
C GLN A 13 7.86 3.70 -4.00
N SER A 14 7.71 3.61 -2.68
CA SER A 14 7.53 4.79 -1.85
C SER A 14 8.86 5.51 -1.63
N LEU A 15 8.91 6.82 -1.87
CA LEU A 15 10.13 7.63 -1.76
C LEU A 15 10.65 7.70 -0.33
N TRP A 16 9.77 7.73 0.66
CA TRP A 16 10.18 7.78 2.06
C TRP A 16 10.86 6.46 2.49
N ALA A 17 10.52 5.34 1.83
CA ALA A 17 11.21 4.07 1.96
C ALA A 17 12.58 4.05 1.26
N MET A 18 12.95 5.10 0.52
CA MET A 18 14.31 5.29 0.00
C MET A 18 15.12 6.29 0.81
N GLU A 19 14.54 6.86 1.88
CA GLU A 19 15.28 7.69 2.82
C GLU A 19 16.41 6.90 3.47
N ASP A 20 17.57 7.55 3.62
CA ASP A 20 18.77 7.05 4.30
C ASP A 20 19.41 5.83 3.61
N LEU A 21 18.98 5.53 2.38
CA LEU A 21 19.64 4.55 1.52
C LEU A 21 20.63 5.24 0.57
N PRO A 22 21.76 4.58 0.23
CA PRO A 22 22.15 3.26 0.71
C PRO A 22 22.69 3.29 2.15
N THR A 23 23.03 4.48 2.66
CA THR A 23 23.41 4.69 4.06
C THR A 23 22.95 6.08 4.53
N ALA A 24 22.65 6.24 5.82
CA ALA A 24 22.26 7.53 6.40
C ALA A 24 23.34 8.62 6.27
N ALA A 25 24.62 8.21 6.19
CA ALA A 25 25.75 9.13 6.06
C ALA A 25 25.92 9.69 4.64
N ALA A 26 25.46 8.96 3.62
CA ALA A 26 25.53 9.33 2.22
C ALA A 26 24.27 8.85 1.50
N PRO A 27 23.10 9.47 1.77
CA PRO A 27 21.86 9.06 1.15
C PRO A 27 21.81 9.48 -0.32
N TRP A 28 21.07 8.73 -1.14
CA TRP A 28 20.77 9.11 -2.51
C TRP A 28 20.06 10.46 -2.57
N THR A 29 20.36 11.25 -3.61
CA THR A 29 19.54 12.42 -3.96
C THR A 29 18.19 11.99 -4.56
N LEU A 30 17.24 12.91 -4.67
CA LEU A 30 15.96 12.62 -5.31
C LEU A 30 16.15 12.14 -6.76
N GLU A 31 17.05 12.76 -7.52
CA GLU A 31 17.36 12.37 -8.89
C GLU A 31 17.98 10.97 -8.97
N GLU A 32 18.87 10.62 -8.04
CA GLU A 32 19.45 9.28 -7.95
C GLU A 32 18.38 8.23 -7.61
N GLN A 33 17.48 8.54 -6.66
CA GLN A 33 16.33 7.69 -6.33
C GLN A 33 15.47 7.44 -7.58
N ILE A 34 15.05 8.49 -8.29
CA ILE A 34 14.27 8.36 -9.52
C ILE A 34 15.02 7.55 -10.59
N GLY A 35 16.32 7.80 -10.77
CA GLY A 35 17.15 7.05 -11.70
C GLY A 35 17.20 5.55 -11.38
N LEU A 36 17.30 5.20 -10.10
CA LEU A 36 17.26 3.80 -9.63
C LEU A 36 15.92 3.13 -9.90
N LEU A 37 14.80 3.84 -9.71
CA LEU A 37 13.47 3.32 -10.03
C LEU A 37 13.32 2.99 -11.52
N VAL A 38 13.75 3.92 -12.39
CA VAL A 38 13.73 3.72 -13.85
C VAL A 38 14.61 2.54 -14.23
N GLN A 39 15.84 2.47 -13.71
CA GLN A 39 16.78 1.38 -14.01
C GLN A 39 16.25 0.02 -13.53
N ALA A 40 15.56 -0.01 -12.39
CA ALA A 40 14.98 -1.22 -11.82
C ALA A 40 13.65 -1.63 -12.47
N GLY A 41 13.08 -0.81 -13.35
CA GLY A 41 11.86 -1.12 -14.09
C GLY A 41 10.57 -0.96 -13.28
N TYR A 42 10.56 -0.08 -12.27
CA TYR A 42 9.33 0.27 -11.56
C TYR A 42 8.34 0.96 -12.51
N ALA A 43 7.04 0.71 -12.31
CA ALA A 43 5.99 1.42 -13.06
C ALA A 43 5.83 2.86 -12.56
N GLY A 44 6.02 3.10 -11.26
CA GLY A 44 5.84 4.43 -10.71
C GLY A 44 6.50 4.67 -9.35
N VAL A 45 6.31 5.89 -8.89
CA VAL A 45 6.79 6.39 -7.60
C VAL A 45 5.61 6.85 -6.74
N ALA A 46 5.66 6.52 -5.45
CA ALA A 46 4.72 7.03 -4.45
C ALA A 46 5.41 8.06 -3.56
N VAL A 47 4.77 9.21 -3.34
CA VAL A 47 5.22 10.24 -2.41
C VAL A 47 4.26 10.34 -1.24
N ASP A 48 4.77 10.13 -0.03
CA ASP A 48 4.04 10.35 1.21
C ASP A 48 4.25 11.78 1.69
N LEU A 49 3.18 12.57 1.74
CA LEU A 49 3.21 13.97 2.17
C LEU A 49 3.49 14.13 3.67
N GLY A 50 3.33 13.08 4.47
CA GLY A 50 3.69 13.02 5.88
C GLY A 50 5.15 12.64 6.13
N ALA A 51 5.92 12.29 5.09
CA ALA A 51 7.30 11.85 5.24
C ALA A 51 8.25 12.98 5.67
N ARG A 52 9.31 12.62 6.40
CA ARG A 52 10.32 13.55 6.91
C ARG A 52 10.98 14.36 5.79
N ARG A 53 11.23 13.73 4.63
CA ARG A 53 11.84 14.39 3.46
C ARG A 53 10.92 14.40 2.25
N ALA A 54 9.61 14.55 2.47
CA ALA A 54 8.67 14.76 1.37
C ALA A 54 9.13 15.94 0.49
N PRO A 55 9.40 15.73 -0.82
CA PRO A 55 9.79 16.82 -1.71
C PRO A 55 8.61 17.76 -1.97
N THR A 56 8.89 19.03 -2.29
CA THR A 56 7.84 19.90 -2.82
C THR A 56 7.36 19.37 -4.17
N ALA A 57 6.13 19.70 -4.55
CA ALA A 57 5.57 19.28 -5.83
C ALA A 57 6.43 19.74 -7.02
N GLU A 58 6.98 20.95 -6.95
CA GLU A 58 7.84 21.51 -8.01
C GLU A 58 9.15 20.73 -8.15
N ALA A 59 9.79 20.38 -7.03
CA ALA A 59 11.03 19.61 -7.04
C ALA A 59 10.79 18.19 -7.57
N LEU A 60 9.71 17.54 -7.13
CA LEU A 60 9.37 16.20 -7.58
C LEU A 60 8.95 16.17 -9.06
N ALA A 61 8.14 17.14 -9.50
CA ALA A 61 7.76 17.25 -10.91
C ALA A 61 8.98 17.44 -11.82
N LEU A 62 9.96 18.25 -11.39
CA LEU A 62 11.21 18.43 -12.11
C LEU A 62 12.04 17.14 -12.17
N ALA A 63 12.21 16.46 -11.04
CA ALA A 63 12.97 15.20 -10.99
C ALA A 63 12.32 14.08 -11.82
N LEU A 64 10.99 14.08 -11.93
CA LEU A 64 10.24 13.09 -12.71
C LEU A 64 10.13 13.41 -14.20
N ALA A 65 10.54 14.59 -14.64
CA ALA A 65 10.39 15.02 -16.02
C ALA A 65 11.11 14.05 -16.99
N GLY A 66 10.34 13.43 -17.89
CA GLY A 66 10.86 12.48 -18.88
C GLY A 66 11.23 11.10 -18.33
N SER A 67 10.99 10.81 -17.06
CA SER A 67 11.29 9.49 -16.45
C SER A 67 10.38 8.36 -16.95
N GLY A 68 9.15 8.70 -17.38
CA GLY A 68 8.12 7.72 -17.72
C GLY A 68 7.45 7.05 -16.52
N LEU A 69 7.87 7.38 -15.29
CA LEU A 69 7.28 6.85 -14.08
C LEU A 69 5.89 7.46 -13.83
N GLU A 70 4.94 6.60 -13.50
CA GLU A 70 3.65 7.01 -12.95
C GLU A 70 3.81 7.61 -11.55
N ARG A 71 2.83 8.41 -11.12
CA ARG A 71 2.87 9.11 -9.83
C ARG A 71 1.68 8.77 -8.96
N MET A 72 1.97 8.50 -7.69
CA MET A 72 0.98 8.25 -6.64
C MET A 72 1.27 9.15 -5.44
N VAL A 73 0.22 9.65 -4.79
CA VAL A 73 0.32 10.45 -3.56
C VAL A 73 -0.25 9.67 -2.38
N PHE A 74 0.49 9.59 -1.29
CA PHE A 74 -0.01 9.16 0.01
C PHE A 74 -0.26 10.40 0.86
N THR A 75 -1.44 10.48 1.49
CA THR A 75 -1.80 11.63 2.31
C THR A 75 -2.48 11.23 3.60
N PHE A 76 -2.12 11.92 4.69
CA PHE A 76 -2.81 11.87 5.97
C PHE A 76 -3.77 13.05 6.05
N ALA A 77 -5.07 12.81 5.85
CA ALA A 77 -6.07 13.87 5.91
C ALA A 77 -7.03 13.68 7.09
N GLY A 78 -7.09 14.68 7.97
CA GLY A 78 -8.09 14.79 9.04
C GLY A 78 -9.25 15.73 8.70
N THR A 79 -9.16 16.45 7.59
CA THR A 79 -10.17 17.43 7.14
C THR A 79 -10.25 17.43 5.62
N THR A 80 -11.37 17.94 5.09
CA THR A 80 -11.51 18.15 3.63
C THR A 80 -10.48 19.13 3.08
N ALA A 81 -10.07 20.14 3.85
CA ALA A 81 -9.05 21.09 3.43
C ALA A 81 -7.66 20.42 3.27
N ALA A 82 -7.30 19.51 4.18
CA ALA A 82 -6.06 18.73 4.05
C ALA A 82 -6.09 17.80 2.82
N LEU A 83 -7.25 17.22 2.50
CA LEU A 83 -7.42 16.46 1.26
C LEU A 83 -7.27 17.36 0.03
N ASP A 84 -7.83 18.58 0.04
CA ASP A 84 -7.67 19.54 -1.05
C ASP A 84 -6.22 19.92 -1.31
N GLU A 85 -5.44 20.17 -0.26
CA GLU A 85 -4.01 20.46 -0.38
C GLU A 85 -3.26 19.28 -1.01
N ALA A 86 -3.63 18.04 -0.65
CA ALA A 86 -3.06 16.85 -1.27
C ALA A 86 -3.47 16.68 -2.74
N LEU A 87 -4.71 17.02 -3.10
CA LEU A 87 -5.18 17.02 -4.49
C LEU A 87 -4.46 18.09 -5.33
N ASP A 88 -4.22 19.28 -4.76
CA ASP A 88 -3.42 20.33 -5.40
C ASP A 88 -1.97 19.87 -5.62
N TYR A 89 -1.38 19.16 -4.65
CA TYR A 89 -0.07 18.54 -4.80
C TYR A 89 -0.10 17.50 -5.93
N ALA A 90 -1.07 16.59 -5.91
CA ALA A 90 -1.23 15.54 -6.92
C ALA A 90 -1.36 16.14 -8.33
N ALA A 91 -2.14 17.20 -8.50
CA ALA A 91 -2.30 17.88 -9.78
C ALA A 91 -0.96 18.46 -10.31
N ARG A 92 -0.13 19.05 -9.44
CA ARG A 92 1.17 19.62 -9.82
C ARG A 92 2.19 18.59 -10.29
N ILE A 93 2.12 17.37 -9.75
CA ILE A 93 2.97 16.25 -10.19
C ILE A 93 2.29 15.34 -11.20
N GLU A 94 1.06 15.67 -11.61
CA GLU A 94 0.20 14.87 -12.51
C GLU A 94 -0.05 13.44 -12.00
N ALA A 95 -0.17 13.26 -10.68
CA ALA A 95 -0.57 12.00 -10.07
C ALA A 95 -2.06 11.74 -10.29
N ARG A 96 -2.37 10.49 -10.64
CA ARG A 96 -3.75 10.01 -10.84
C ARG A 96 -4.21 9.02 -9.79
N ASP A 97 -3.29 8.52 -8.99
CA ASP A 97 -3.57 7.61 -7.89
C ASP A 97 -3.26 8.30 -6.57
N MET A 98 -4.12 8.11 -5.58
CA MET A 98 -3.92 8.60 -4.23
C MET A 98 -4.34 7.55 -3.21
N VAL A 99 -3.52 7.38 -2.19
CA VAL A 99 -3.81 6.55 -1.01
C VAL A 99 -4.05 7.49 0.16
N LEU A 100 -5.18 7.29 0.83
CA LEU A 100 -5.64 8.12 1.93
C LEU A 100 -5.50 7.37 3.27
N CYS A 101 -4.67 7.91 4.13
CA CYS A 101 -4.66 7.66 5.56
C CYS A 101 -5.61 8.61 6.28
N ALA A 102 -6.90 8.26 6.35
CA ALA A 102 -7.94 9.10 6.96
C ALA A 102 -7.69 9.30 8.47
N SER A 103 -7.17 10.45 8.87
CA SER A 103 -6.76 10.76 10.25
C SER A 103 -7.93 11.31 11.07
N VAL A 104 -9.02 10.53 11.11
CA VAL A 104 -10.29 10.81 11.79
C VAL A 104 -10.72 9.60 12.59
N TYR A 105 -11.47 9.81 13.68
CA TYR A 105 -11.81 8.75 14.63
C TYR A 105 -13.29 8.84 15.07
N PRO A 106 -14.25 8.71 14.15
CA PRO A 106 -15.66 8.60 14.49
C PRO A 106 -15.95 7.29 15.24
N ASP A 107 -16.92 7.32 16.15
CA ASP A 107 -17.33 6.13 16.91
C ASP A 107 -18.21 5.19 16.07
N GLU A 108 -18.97 5.73 15.11
CA GLU A 108 -19.95 5.00 14.32
C GLU A 108 -19.47 4.71 12.89
N PRO A 109 -19.49 3.43 12.43
CA PRO A 109 -19.06 3.06 11.08
C PRO A 109 -19.81 3.78 9.95
N ARG A 110 -21.08 4.11 10.17
CA ARG A 110 -21.88 4.82 9.16
C ARG A 110 -21.40 6.25 8.93
N GLU A 111 -21.07 6.96 10.01
CA GLU A 111 -20.52 8.32 9.93
C GLU A 111 -19.18 8.33 9.21
N ALA A 112 -18.31 7.36 9.53
CA ALA A 112 -17.05 7.14 8.83
C ALA A 112 -17.26 6.90 7.33
N ALA A 113 -18.21 6.03 6.97
CA ALA A 113 -18.49 5.70 5.58
C ALA A 113 -18.98 6.91 4.78
N ASP A 114 -19.90 7.70 5.35
CA ASP A 114 -20.43 8.90 4.70
C ASP A 114 -19.31 9.95 4.47
N LEU A 115 -18.39 10.11 5.43
CA LEU A 115 -17.23 10.99 5.28
C LEU A 115 -16.28 10.54 4.17
N VAL A 116 -15.90 9.24 4.19
CA VAL A 116 -15.00 8.66 3.17
C VAL A 116 -15.63 8.73 1.79
N ALA A 117 -16.94 8.49 1.66
CA ALA A 117 -17.65 8.63 0.39
C ALA A 117 -17.58 10.07 -0.15
N GLY A 118 -17.73 11.08 0.72
CA GLY A 118 -17.57 12.48 0.36
C GLY A 118 -16.17 12.82 -0.15
N TRP A 119 -15.12 12.31 0.52
CA TRP A 119 -13.74 12.48 0.11
C TRP A 119 -13.40 11.74 -1.19
N HIS A 120 -13.90 10.52 -1.35
CA HIS A 120 -13.76 9.75 -2.59
C HIS A 120 -14.41 10.45 -3.78
N ALA A 121 -15.64 10.94 -3.64
CA ALA A 121 -16.32 11.70 -4.69
C ALA A 121 -15.56 12.99 -5.05
N ARG A 122 -14.94 13.63 -4.06
CA ARG A 122 -14.13 14.83 -4.25
C ARG A 122 -12.85 14.56 -5.04
N ALA A 123 -12.13 13.49 -4.70
CA ALA A 123 -10.94 13.07 -5.46
C ALA A 123 -11.31 12.65 -6.90
N ALA A 124 -12.42 11.91 -7.07
CA ALA A 124 -12.92 11.54 -8.40
C ALA A 124 -13.26 12.77 -9.25
N ALA A 125 -13.84 13.83 -8.68
CA ALA A 125 -14.10 15.09 -9.37
C ALA A 125 -12.82 15.83 -9.80
N ALA A 126 -11.71 15.61 -9.09
CA ALA A 126 -10.38 16.09 -9.46
C ALA A 126 -9.65 15.16 -10.45
N GLY A 127 -10.27 14.04 -10.86
CA GLY A 127 -9.65 13.06 -11.75
C GLY A 127 -8.63 12.15 -11.07
N VAL A 128 -8.69 12.02 -9.74
CA VAL A 128 -7.80 11.18 -8.93
C VAL A 128 -8.55 9.95 -8.43
N HIS A 129 -8.00 8.76 -8.67
CA HIS A 129 -8.43 7.50 -8.09
C HIS A 129 -7.96 7.42 -6.63
N LEU A 130 -8.90 7.40 -5.68
CA LEU A 130 -8.61 7.42 -4.25
C LEU A 130 -8.90 6.06 -3.62
N GLU A 131 -7.93 5.51 -2.90
CA GLU A 131 -8.11 4.33 -2.06
C GLU A 131 -7.94 4.69 -0.58
N LEU A 132 -8.81 4.15 0.28
CA LEU A 132 -8.66 4.27 1.74
C LEU A 132 -7.66 3.21 2.22
N GLU A 133 -6.62 3.62 2.93
CA GLU A 133 -5.62 2.67 3.41
C GLU A 133 -6.05 1.97 4.70
N THR A 134 -5.69 0.69 4.84
CA THR A 134 -5.68 0.00 6.13
C THR A 134 -4.43 0.41 6.92
N HIS A 135 -4.54 1.35 7.85
CA HIS A 135 -3.37 1.96 8.49
C HIS A 135 -3.58 2.22 9.99
N ARG A 136 -2.56 1.94 10.80
CA ARG A 136 -2.58 2.20 12.26
C ARG A 136 -2.65 3.70 12.53
N ASN A 137 -3.22 4.12 13.65
CA ASN A 137 -3.40 5.55 13.96
C ASN A 137 -4.23 6.33 12.90
N THR A 138 -5.09 5.67 12.15
CA THR A 138 -6.07 6.29 11.23
C THR A 138 -7.45 5.68 11.48
N LEU A 139 -8.45 6.08 10.69
CA LEU A 139 -9.82 5.56 10.70
C LEU A 139 -9.88 4.03 10.67
N THR A 140 -8.93 3.40 9.99
CA THR A 140 -8.90 1.94 9.76
C THR A 140 -7.98 1.21 10.73
N ASN A 141 -7.60 1.84 11.85
CA ASN A 141 -6.63 1.28 12.80
C ASN A 141 -7.10 0.00 13.52
N ASP A 142 -8.39 -0.09 13.85
CA ASP A 142 -8.98 -1.20 14.59
C ASP A 142 -9.61 -2.19 13.62
N LEU A 143 -9.19 -3.45 13.73
CA LEU A 143 -9.63 -4.53 12.84
C LEU A 143 -11.15 -4.76 12.89
N ARG A 144 -11.75 -4.65 14.09
CA ARG A 144 -13.18 -4.95 14.30
C ARG A 144 -14.07 -3.80 13.86
N PHE A 145 -13.63 -2.57 14.10
CA PHE A 145 -14.25 -1.36 13.57
C PHE A 145 -14.17 -1.36 12.04
N THR A 146 -13.00 -1.58 11.47
CA THR A 146 -12.82 -1.59 10.00
C THR A 146 -13.65 -2.66 9.33
N ARG A 147 -13.75 -3.86 9.94
CA ARG A 147 -14.68 -4.89 9.47
C ARG A 147 -16.12 -4.39 9.37
N ARG A 148 -16.63 -3.68 10.37
CA ARG A 148 -18.00 -3.12 10.32
C ARG A 148 -18.11 -1.98 9.31
N LEU A 149 -17.07 -1.13 9.20
CA LEU A 149 -16.99 -0.06 8.21
C LEU A 149 -17.12 -0.60 6.79
N VAL A 150 -16.49 -1.74 6.46
CA VAL A 150 -16.59 -2.38 5.14
C VAL A 150 -18.02 -2.67 4.69
N ASP A 151 -18.94 -2.95 5.61
CA ASP A 151 -20.36 -3.18 5.27
C ASP A 151 -21.09 -1.88 4.89
N GLU A 152 -20.63 -0.73 5.40
CA GLU A 152 -21.23 0.60 5.19
C GLU A 152 -20.56 1.38 4.04
N LEU A 153 -19.33 1.04 3.67
CA LEU A 153 -18.59 1.73 2.61
C LEU A 153 -19.32 1.64 1.25
N ASP A 154 -19.36 2.77 0.55
CA ASP A 154 -19.80 2.81 -0.84
C ASP A 154 -19.03 1.76 -1.67
N PRO A 155 -19.69 0.95 -2.52
CA PRO A 155 -19.03 -0.04 -3.39
C PRO A 155 -17.89 0.49 -4.24
N ALA A 156 -17.91 1.77 -4.62
CA ALA A 156 -16.87 2.42 -5.38
C ALA A 156 -15.59 2.66 -4.56
N VAL A 157 -15.70 2.79 -3.24
CA VAL A 157 -14.53 2.97 -2.35
C VAL A 157 -13.80 1.64 -2.22
N ARG A 158 -12.56 1.62 -2.71
CA ARG A 158 -11.61 0.50 -2.58
C ARG A 158 -10.59 0.78 -1.50
N LEU A 159 -9.95 -0.30 -1.03
CA LEU A 159 -8.93 -0.23 0.00
C LEU A 159 -7.53 -0.47 -0.55
N ALA A 160 -6.59 0.35 -0.10
CA ALA A 160 -5.16 0.06 -0.15
C ALA A 160 -4.82 -0.83 1.05
N ILE A 161 -4.51 -2.09 0.78
CA ILE A 161 -4.31 -3.13 1.79
C ILE A 161 -2.85 -3.21 2.25
N ASP A 162 -2.53 -2.51 3.35
CA ASP A 162 -1.34 -2.77 4.17
C ASP A 162 -1.71 -3.59 5.43
N LEU A 163 -1.51 -4.90 5.33
CA LEU A 163 -1.79 -5.86 6.41
C LEU A 163 -0.83 -5.73 7.60
N SER A 164 0.33 -5.11 7.41
CA SER A 164 1.35 -4.96 8.46
C SER A 164 0.79 -4.21 9.67
N HIS A 165 -0.12 -3.26 9.44
CA HIS A 165 -0.76 -2.46 10.47
C HIS A 165 -1.69 -3.27 11.38
N TYR A 166 -2.44 -4.24 10.84
CA TYR A 166 -3.27 -5.11 11.67
C TYR A 166 -2.45 -6.13 12.42
N ILE A 167 -1.42 -6.71 11.78
CA ILE A 167 -0.56 -7.70 12.43
C ILE A 167 0.04 -7.13 13.71
N VAL A 168 0.65 -5.94 13.62
CA VAL A 168 1.25 -5.29 14.79
C VAL A 168 0.20 -4.67 15.71
N GLY A 169 -0.81 -3.99 15.17
CA GLY A 169 -1.77 -3.20 15.94
C GLY A 169 -2.77 -4.03 16.74
N ALA A 170 -3.12 -5.22 16.26
CA ALA A 170 -4.03 -6.15 16.93
C ALA A 170 -3.32 -7.39 17.50
N GLU A 171 -1.98 -7.35 17.60
CA GLU A 171 -1.12 -8.44 18.08
C GLU A 171 -1.39 -9.81 17.42
N ILE A 172 -1.64 -9.84 16.10
CA ILE A 172 -2.09 -11.05 15.41
C ILE A 172 -0.96 -12.11 15.36
N PRO A 173 -1.17 -13.33 15.89
CA PRO A 173 -0.18 -14.40 15.78
C PRO A 173 -0.01 -14.89 14.33
N ALA A 174 1.13 -15.52 14.03
CA ALA A 174 1.38 -16.10 12.70
C ALA A 174 0.36 -17.17 12.28
N GLU A 175 -0.34 -17.76 13.25
CA GLU A 175 -1.52 -18.62 13.08
C GLU A 175 -2.75 -17.89 13.64
N PRO A 176 -3.44 -17.07 12.84
CA PRO A 176 -4.59 -16.29 13.31
C PRO A 176 -5.75 -17.18 13.73
N THR A 177 -6.60 -16.66 14.62
CA THR A 177 -7.87 -17.32 14.96
C THR A 177 -8.85 -17.23 13.79
N ALA A 178 -9.87 -18.09 13.76
CA ALA A 178 -10.94 -18.02 12.77
C ALA A 178 -11.67 -16.65 12.78
N GLU A 179 -11.74 -15.99 13.93
CA GLU A 179 -12.34 -14.67 14.09
C GLU A 179 -11.53 -13.56 13.40
N ILE A 180 -10.20 -13.69 13.37
CA ILE A 180 -9.30 -12.78 12.66
C ILE A 180 -9.34 -13.07 11.16
N GLU A 181 -9.29 -14.35 10.77
CA GLU A 181 -9.37 -14.75 9.35
C GLU A 181 -10.65 -14.25 8.69
N GLU A 182 -11.80 -14.33 9.37
CA GLU A 182 -13.07 -13.78 8.87
C GLU A 182 -12.99 -12.27 8.60
N LYS A 183 -12.35 -11.51 9.50
CA LYS A 183 -12.26 -10.04 9.39
C LYS A 183 -11.34 -9.63 8.29
N ILE A 184 -10.18 -10.29 8.20
CA ILE A 184 -9.22 -10.05 7.14
C ILE A 184 -9.85 -10.38 5.79
N ALA A 185 -10.53 -11.53 5.65
CA ALA A 185 -11.21 -11.87 4.40
C ALA A 185 -12.25 -10.82 3.97
N ALA A 186 -13.05 -10.30 4.91
CA ALA A 186 -14.01 -9.25 4.61
C ALA A 186 -13.33 -7.94 4.17
N ILE A 187 -12.24 -7.53 4.81
CA ILE A 187 -11.46 -6.35 4.41
C ILE A 187 -10.82 -6.55 3.03
N LEU A 188 -10.22 -7.72 2.79
CA LEU A 188 -9.62 -8.09 1.50
C LEU A 188 -10.65 -8.11 0.36
N SER A 189 -11.93 -8.35 0.64
CA SER A 189 -13.00 -8.26 -0.37
C SER A 189 -13.14 -6.87 -1.02
N ARG A 190 -12.59 -5.83 -0.38
CA ARG A 190 -12.56 -4.45 -0.87
C ARG A 190 -11.21 -4.01 -1.46
N ALA A 191 -10.24 -4.92 -1.59
CA ALA A 191 -8.91 -4.61 -2.10
C ALA A 191 -8.93 -3.93 -3.48
N GLY A 192 -8.25 -2.79 -3.59
CA GLY A 192 -7.94 -2.08 -4.85
C GLY A 192 -6.45 -2.12 -5.18
N SER A 193 -5.60 -2.01 -4.15
CA SER A 193 -4.16 -2.22 -4.20
C SER A 193 -3.66 -2.99 -2.97
N LEU A 194 -2.43 -3.49 -3.04
CA LEU A 194 -1.78 -4.17 -1.92
C LEU A 194 -0.40 -3.53 -1.63
N GLN A 195 -0.02 -3.53 -0.36
CA GLN A 195 1.21 -2.92 0.12
C GLN A 195 2.21 -4.00 0.57
N GLY A 196 3.45 -3.78 0.18
CA GLY A 196 4.62 -4.59 0.43
C GLY A 196 5.32 -4.19 1.71
N ARG A 197 4.76 -4.62 2.85
CA ARG A 197 5.45 -4.63 4.15
C ARG A 197 5.08 -5.89 4.92
N ILE A 198 6.06 -6.49 5.58
CA ILE A 198 5.85 -7.67 6.44
C ILE A 198 6.14 -7.28 7.88
N ALA A 199 5.13 -7.44 8.73
CA ALA A 199 5.20 -7.22 10.16
C ALA A 199 5.26 -8.55 10.92
N SER A 200 5.82 -8.50 12.12
CA SER A 200 5.45 -9.40 13.20
C SER A 200 4.45 -8.72 14.13
N ARG A 201 3.85 -9.48 15.05
CA ARG A 201 2.98 -8.89 16.08
C ARG A 201 3.71 -7.95 17.06
N CYS A 202 5.05 -7.90 17.00
CA CYS A 202 5.88 -7.07 17.88
C CYS A 202 6.61 -5.94 17.13
N GLN A 203 6.68 -6.00 15.80
CA GLN A 203 7.42 -5.04 14.99
C GLN A 203 6.75 -4.92 13.63
N VAL A 204 6.41 -3.69 13.25
CA VAL A 204 5.66 -3.42 12.00
C VAL A 204 6.45 -3.72 10.72
N GLN A 205 7.77 -3.85 10.83
CA GLN A 205 8.65 -4.16 9.71
C GLN A 205 9.80 -5.06 10.20
N ILE A 206 9.86 -6.29 9.68
CA ILE A 206 10.89 -7.26 10.05
C ILE A 206 11.83 -7.56 8.87
N PRO A 207 13.14 -7.76 9.12
CA PRO A 207 14.07 -8.27 8.10
C PRO A 207 13.60 -9.60 7.51
N LEU A 208 13.59 -9.71 6.20
CA LEU A 208 13.04 -10.86 5.47
C LEU A 208 13.96 -12.08 5.53
N HIS A 209 15.26 -11.85 5.74
CA HIS A 209 16.27 -12.91 5.78
C HIS A 209 16.38 -13.63 7.13
N HIS A 210 15.75 -13.12 8.19
CA HIS A 210 15.75 -13.78 9.50
C HIS A 210 14.85 -15.03 9.51
N GLU A 211 15.32 -16.12 10.13
CA GLU A 211 14.54 -17.34 10.31
C GLU A 211 13.25 -17.09 11.11
N GLY A 212 13.32 -16.23 12.12
CA GLY A 212 12.16 -15.82 12.93
C GLY A 212 11.07 -15.10 12.14
N SER A 213 11.37 -14.57 10.95
CA SER A 213 10.41 -13.88 10.10
C SER A 213 9.52 -14.84 9.29
N GLN A 214 9.96 -16.09 9.10
CA GLN A 214 9.31 -17.04 8.19
C GLN A 214 7.82 -17.29 8.47
N PRO A 215 7.35 -17.43 9.72
CA PRO A 215 5.92 -17.62 9.98
C PRO A 215 5.05 -16.43 9.53
N TRP A 216 5.55 -15.20 9.69
CA TRP A 216 4.85 -13.98 9.28
C TRP A 216 4.95 -13.74 7.78
N ILE A 217 6.07 -14.07 7.15
CA ILE A 217 6.20 -14.10 5.69
C ILE A 217 5.16 -15.05 5.09
N ALA A 218 5.03 -16.27 5.64
CA ALA A 218 4.05 -17.25 5.16
C ALA A 218 2.60 -16.76 5.33
N LEU A 219 2.30 -16.11 6.46
CA LEU A 219 1.00 -15.48 6.73
C LEU A 219 0.69 -14.36 5.73
N THR A 220 1.56 -13.34 5.63
CA THR A 220 1.34 -12.18 4.78
C THR A 220 1.20 -12.59 3.31
N ARG A 221 2.03 -13.51 2.82
CA ARG A 221 1.92 -14.01 1.45
C ARG A 221 0.63 -14.78 1.19
N ARG A 222 0.09 -15.49 2.18
CA ARG A 222 -1.25 -16.11 2.05
C ARG A 222 -2.32 -15.05 1.86
N TRP A 223 -2.33 -14.04 2.71
CA TRP A 223 -3.30 -12.95 2.61
C TRP A 223 -3.11 -12.08 1.37
N TRP A 224 -1.90 -11.92 0.84
CA TRP A 224 -1.69 -11.30 -0.47
C TRP A 224 -2.34 -12.10 -1.59
N ARG A 225 -2.19 -13.43 -1.62
CA ARG A 225 -2.88 -14.28 -2.60
C ARG A 225 -4.40 -14.15 -2.48
N ASP A 226 -4.92 -14.11 -1.27
CA ASP A 226 -6.36 -13.94 -1.02
C ASP A 226 -6.84 -12.56 -1.49
N GLY A 227 -6.10 -11.49 -1.16
CA GLY A 227 -6.39 -10.12 -1.61
C GLY A 227 -6.35 -9.97 -3.12
N PHE A 228 -5.33 -10.52 -3.79
CA PHE A 228 -5.27 -10.58 -5.24
C PHE A 228 -6.46 -11.37 -5.82
N ALA A 229 -6.84 -12.50 -5.22
CA ALA A 229 -7.97 -13.28 -5.71
C ALA A 229 -9.30 -12.50 -5.61
N HIS A 230 -9.53 -11.80 -4.49
CA HIS A 230 -10.70 -10.94 -4.32
C HIS A 230 -10.73 -9.80 -5.33
N LEU A 231 -9.61 -9.09 -5.49
CA LEU A 231 -9.45 -8.00 -6.44
C LEU A 231 -9.75 -8.46 -7.88
N LEU A 232 -9.18 -9.60 -8.29
CA LEU A 232 -9.39 -10.15 -9.62
C LEU A 232 -10.83 -10.65 -9.83
N ALA A 233 -11.44 -11.25 -8.81
CA ALA A 233 -12.82 -11.74 -8.89
C ALA A 233 -13.84 -10.61 -9.02
N ALA A 234 -13.54 -9.43 -8.46
CA ALA A 234 -14.39 -8.25 -8.53
C ALA A 234 -14.34 -7.51 -9.89
N ARG A 235 -13.42 -7.89 -10.79
CA ARG A 235 -13.22 -7.22 -12.10
C ARG A 235 -14.04 -7.87 -13.20
N GLU A 236 -14.62 -7.04 -14.07
CA GLU A 236 -15.44 -7.44 -15.20
C GLU A 236 -14.99 -6.76 -16.51
N GLY A 237 -15.36 -7.34 -17.65
CA GLY A 237 -15.03 -6.78 -18.98
C GLY A 237 -13.53 -6.50 -19.15
N ALA A 238 -13.21 -5.31 -19.67
CA ALA A 238 -11.82 -4.87 -19.91
C ALA A 238 -11.00 -4.71 -18.61
N ALA A 239 -11.64 -4.48 -17.45
CA ALA A 239 -10.94 -4.33 -16.17
C ALA A 239 -10.22 -5.62 -15.74
N ARG A 240 -10.58 -6.77 -16.32
CA ARG A 240 -9.88 -8.06 -16.09
C ARG A 240 -8.43 -8.05 -16.56
N GLU A 241 -8.10 -7.21 -17.52
CA GLU A 241 -6.74 -7.09 -18.09
C GLU A 241 -5.95 -5.91 -17.50
N GLU A 242 -6.61 -5.05 -16.72
CA GLU A 242 -5.93 -3.91 -16.08
C GLU A 242 -4.82 -4.39 -15.15
N PRO A 243 -3.69 -3.68 -15.06
CA PRO A 243 -2.66 -4.00 -14.09
C PRO A 243 -3.17 -3.96 -12.64
N VAL A 244 -2.49 -4.68 -11.75
CA VAL A 244 -2.76 -4.66 -10.31
C VAL A 244 -1.67 -3.86 -9.61
N THR A 245 -2.05 -2.84 -8.84
CA THR A 245 -1.08 -1.99 -8.13
C THR A 245 -0.51 -2.72 -6.91
N PHE A 246 0.82 -2.69 -6.79
CA PHE A 246 1.52 -3.11 -5.59
C PHE A 246 2.58 -2.08 -5.19
N VAL A 247 2.52 -1.59 -3.95
CA VAL A 247 3.41 -0.51 -3.46
C VAL A 247 4.37 -1.07 -2.42
N THR A 248 5.66 -0.84 -2.55
CA THR A 248 6.66 -1.25 -1.54
C THR A 248 7.04 -0.10 -0.62
N GLU A 249 6.94 -0.34 0.70
CA GLU A 249 7.02 0.72 1.71
C GLU A 249 7.86 0.30 2.92
N LEU A 250 9.07 -0.20 2.68
CA LEU A 250 10.02 -0.52 3.75
C LEU A 250 10.67 0.75 4.30
N GLY A 251 10.12 1.26 5.40
CA GLY A 251 10.48 2.53 6.00
C GLY A 251 11.88 2.58 6.58
N THR A 252 12.49 3.77 6.58
CA THR A 252 13.71 4.09 7.34
C THR A 252 13.48 4.01 8.85
N THR A 253 14.53 4.13 9.66
CA THR A 253 14.43 4.19 11.12
C THR A 253 13.39 5.22 11.59
N PRO A 254 12.55 4.90 12.59
CA PRO A 254 12.60 3.73 13.47
C PRO A 254 11.81 2.50 12.96
N TYR A 255 11.34 2.48 11.71
CA TYR A 255 10.69 1.28 11.15
C TYR A 255 11.70 0.16 10.91
N ALA A 256 12.81 0.50 10.26
CA ALA A 256 13.93 -0.41 10.08
C ALA A 256 14.52 -0.80 11.44
N LEU A 257 14.68 -2.09 11.67
CA LEU A 257 15.42 -2.59 12.83
C LEU A 257 16.91 -2.29 12.64
N VAL A 258 17.55 -1.87 13.71
CA VAL A 258 18.98 -1.57 13.75
C VAL A 258 19.70 -2.46 14.77
N ASP A 259 21.00 -2.65 14.59
CA ASP A 259 21.86 -3.26 15.60
C ASP A 259 22.16 -2.32 16.77
N ALA A 260 23.05 -2.74 17.68
CA ALA A 260 23.44 -1.95 18.84
C ALA A 260 24.17 -0.64 18.50
N ASP A 261 24.75 -0.55 17.29
CA ASP A 261 25.46 0.62 16.79
C ASP A 261 24.57 1.52 15.93
N GLY A 262 23.29 1.15 15.74
CA GLY A 262 22.33 1.91 14.96
C GLY A 262 22.40 1.64 13.46
N VAL A 263 23.07 0.58 13.02
CA VAL A 263 23.13 0.17 11.61
C VAL A 263 21.91 -0.68 11.27
N GLU A 264 21.21 -0.36 10.17
CA GLU A 264 20.06 -1.15 9.71
C GLU A 264 20.45 -2.61 9.51
N LEU A 265 19.63 -3.52 10.05
CA LEU A 265 19.87 -4.96 9.98
C LEU A 265 19.61 -5.55 8.59
N SER A 266 18.89 -4.83 7.72
CA SER A 266 18.58 -5.28 6.37
C SER A 266 18.78 -4.19 5.32
N ASP A 267 19.07 -4.63 4.10
CA ASP A 267 19.04 -3.77 2.91
C ASP A 267 17.59 -3.64 2.42
N ARG A 268 16.95 -2.53 2.78
CA ARG A 268 15.55 -2.26 2.43
C ARG A 268 15.32 -2.15 0.93
N TRP A 269 16.31 -1.75 0.13
CA TRP A 269 16.16 -1.71 -1.32
C TRP A 269 16.15 -3.12 -1.90
N ALA A 270 17.05 -4.00 -1.45
CA ALA A 270 17.06 -5.40 -1.84
C ALA A 270 15.77 -6.13 -1.39
N GLU A 271 15.31 -5.87 -0.16
CA GLU A 271 14.09 -6.46 0.37
C GLU A 271 12.83 -5.98 -0.37
N ALA A 272 12.75 -4.69 -0.76
CA ALA A 272 11.63 -4.18 -1.56
C ALA A 272 11.50 -4.94 -2.90
N ARG A 273 12.62 -5.23 -3.56
CA ARG A 273 12.64 -6.03 -4.79
C ARG A 273 12.21 -7.48 -4.55
N GLN A 274 12.64 -8.07 -3.44
CA GLN A 274 12.20 -9.42 -3.05
C GLN A 274 10.68 -9.47 -2.81
N LEU A 275 10.09 -8.44 -2.20
CA LEU A 275 8.64 -8.36 -2.00
C LEU A 275 7.88 -8.29 -3.32
N ILE A 276 8.42 -7.56 -4.32
CA ILE A 276 7.85 -7.51 -5.68
C ILE A 276 7.86 -8.89 -6.33
N GLU A 277 9.00 -9.60 -6.29
CA GLU A 277 9.09 -10.96 -6.84
C GLU A 277 8.07 -11.92 -6.21
N TRP A 278 7.87 -11.81 -4.89
CA TRP A 278 6.85 -12.60 -4.19
C TRP A 278 5.43 -12.18 -4.57
N ALA A 279 5.16 -10.89 -4.69
CA ALA A 279 3.86 -10.36 -5.11
C ALA A 279 3.49 -10.81 -6.53
N GLU A 280 4.44 -10.81 -7.47
CA GLU A 280 4.22 -11.34 -8.83
C GLU A 280 3.86 -12.84 -8.80
N ALA A 281 4.61 -13.63 -8.03
CA ALA A 281 4.35 -15.06 -7.88
C ALA A 281 2.97 -15.32 -7.23
N ASP A 282 2.61 -14.52 -6.22
CA ASP A 282 1.35 -14.63 -5.49
C ASP A 282 0.16 -14.15 -6.33
N LEU A 283 0.30 -13.09 -7.13
CA LEU A 283 -0.70 -12.65 -8.12
C LEU A 283 -0.93 -13.73 -9.18
N ALA A 284 0.15 -14.33 -9.71
CA ALA A 284 0.04 -15.43 -10.66
C ALA A 284 -0.65 -16.65 -10.04
N ALA A 285 -0.42 -16.93 -8.74
CA ALA A 285 -1.12 -17.98 -8.02
C ALA A 285 -2.61 -17.68 -7.84
N ALA A 286 -2.96 -16.44 -7.48
CA ALA A 286 -4.34 -16.00 -7.33
C ALA A 286 -5.13 -16.05 -8.65
N ALA A 287 -4.54 -15.61 -9.76
CA ALA A 287 -5.19 -15.67 -11.07
C ALA A 287 -5.57 -17.11 -11.49
N ARG A 288 -4.85 -18.12 -10.99
CA ARG A 288 -5.14 -19.54 -11.25
C ARG A 288 -6.34 -20.08 -10.46
N THR A 289 -6.75 -19.42 -9.37
CA THR A 289 -7.88 -19.85 -8.54
C THR A 289 -9.19 -19.16 -8.93
N VAL A 290 -9.13 -18.00 -9.58
CA VAL A 290 -10.31 -17.24 -10.03
C VAL A 290 -10.88 -17.84 -11.33
N PRO A 291 -12.13 -18.34 -11.33
CA PRO A 291 -12.75 -18.86 -12.54
C PRO A 291 -13.14 -17.72 -13.51
N LEU A 292 -13.09 -17.98 -14.81
CA LEU A 292 -13.75 -17.10 -15.79
C LEU A 292 -15.27 -17.28 -15.68
N PRO A 293 -16.07 -16.19 -15.72
CA PRO A 293 -17.50 -16.30 -15.94
C PRO A 293 -17.78 -17.07 -17.23
N ALA A 294 -18.86 -17.84 -17.24
CA ALA A 294 -19.33 -18.56 -18.42
C ALA A 294 -19.83 -17.60 -19.51
#